data_AF-A0A4P9Z155-F1
#
_entry.id   AF-A0A4P9Z155-F1
#
_cell.length_a   1.000
_cell.length_b   1.000
_cell.length_c   1.000
_cell.angle_alpha   90.00
_cell.angle_beta   90.00
_cell.angle_gamma   90.00
#
_symmetry.space_group_name_H-M   'P 1'
#
loop_
_entity.id
_entity.type
_entity.pdbx_description
1 polymer ?
#
loop_
_entity_poly.entity_id
_entity_poly.type
_entity_poly.pdbx_seq_one_letter_code
_entity_poly.pdbx_strand_id
1 'polypeptide(L)'
;MRPSFFFSLQPRRLASWSALLALPLLMSLWWQAADASMLLSSNNLSFRLPTFDYFEAPQPFYNVTGILIYPQFDAGRHCTLQPSFPTDLGLLAQSYNASVVTFNWNEAEHAGCDTIAQAAAAVFNYATTLRAKTQLPPVRLFLLQLTHIVYGYSGGPETEQYLSSSALIPDGTPKITTALVPAEHTAELRAFLDKLINVPIITVAQEWGPWNKLFRSLLFGIISFFFLTMNAIFLLFSFYRLYHVIRKKEFRFERRNIIYVTGVLAAILTISHIPLQKQTLARYILSQCSALFAAQAFYGLLLLWSNIFEMTRRRKELQLLNYLVYFAMALQVVAFISQIAATLLRQPAWMSVWLSVVFWAMPATQMIICGIYVYYIYIFAKQQREIIVSKQTLYALRWLSCLALAGLFSFVLAMIANFINAIPSLRGNPTAWAVQYQLQDLWRTIRVVALLLIMGIRIPRPMSHDQLGSGDDRAYASKSSYGRTHPYSSTPWPAV
;
A
#
# COMPACT_ATOMS: atom_id res chain seq x y z
N MET A 1 7.76 32.50 10.55
CA MET A 1 6.63 31.73 11.11
C MET A 1 7.05 31.15 12.46
N ARG A 2 6.35 31.49 13.55
CA ARG A 2 6.64 30.95 14.89
C ARG A 2 6.23 29.46 14.93
N PRO A 3 7.12 28.52 15.30
CA PRO A 3 6.82 27.07 15.37
C PRO A 3 5.87 26.67 16.51
N SER A 4 5.28 27.62 17.23
CA SER A 4 4.40 27.38 18.37
C SER A 4 3.05 26.75 17.99
N PHE A 5 2.67 26.74 16.71
CA PHE A 5 1.38 26.23 16.27
C PHE A 5 1.26 24.69 16.26
N PHE A 6 2.39 23.97 16.25
CA PHE A 6 2.39 22.50 16.22
C PHE A 6 2.51 21.84 17.61
N PHE A 7 2.94 22.57 18.64
CA PHE A 7 3.26 21.99 19.95
C PHE A 7 2.15 22.06 21.00
N SER A 8 1.03 22.74 20.73
CA SER A 8 -0.21 22.56 21.50
C SER A 8 -1.08 21.47 20.84
N LEU A 9 -0.53 20.26 20.69
CA LEU A 9 -1.36 19.07 20.45
C LEU A 9 -2.07 18.75 21.78
N GLN A 10 -3.09 19.55 22.10
CA GLN A 10 -4.02 19.23 23.17
C GLN A 10 -4.64 17.85 22.89
N PRO A 11 -4.95 17.05 23.93
CA PRO A 11 -5.62 15.75 23.81
C PRO A 11 -6.85 15.75 22.89
N ARG A 12 -7.54 16.90 22.78
CA ARG A 12 -8.67 17.13 21.85
C ARG A 12 -8.34 16.89 20.37
N ARG A 13 -7.10 17.07 19.93
CA ARG A 13 -6.68 16.80 18.53
C ARG A 13 -6.33 15.32 18.30
N LEU A 14 -5.98 14.56 19.33
CA LEU A 14 -5.81 13.10 19.19
C LEU A 14 -7.16 12.40 18.97
N ALA A 15 -8.23 12.92 19.58
CA ALA A 15 -9.60 12.44 19.36
C ALA A 15 -10.05 12.51 17.90
N SER A 16 -9.63 13.55 17.14
CA SER A 16 -9.93 13.63 15.70
C SER A 16 -9.18 12.61 14.85
N TRP A 17 -7.98 12.19 15.25
CA TRP A 17 -7.25 11.12 14.56
C TRP A 17 -7.87 9.73 14.84
N SER A 18 -8.36 9.49 16.06
CA SER A 18 -9.11 8.27 16.36
C SER A 18 -10.45 8.19 15.61
N ALA A 19 -11.12 9.33 15.36
CA ALA A 19 -12.33 9.36 14.53
C ALA A 19 -12.04 8.99 13.06
N LEU A 20 -10.90 9.42 12.52
CA LEU A 20 -10.44 9.00 11.18
C LEU A 20 -10.11 7.50 11.11
N LEU A 21 -9.62 6.91 12.21
CA LEU A 21 -9.38 5.46 12.32
C LEU A 21 -10.66 4.65 12.54
N ALA A 22 -11.73 5.26 13.06
CA ALA A 22 -13.03 4.62 13.26
C ALA A 22 -13.85 4.55 11.95
N LEU A 23 -13.57 5.43 10.98
CA LEU A 23 -14.29 5.48 9.71
C LEU A 23 -14.17 4.17 8.89
N PRO A 24 -12.98 3.54 8.74
CA PRO A 24 -12.82 2.23 8.10
C PRO A 24 -13.56 1.10 8.84
N LEU A 25 -13.62 1.17 10.18
CA LEU A 25 -14.37 0.20 10.99
C LEU A 25 -15.88 0.35 10.76
N LEU A 26 -16.38 1.58 10.63
CA LEU A 26 -17.77 1.84 10.28
C LEU A 26 -18.12 1.34 8.87
N MET A 27 -17.17 1.32 7.91
CA MET A 27 -17.42 0.72 6.59
C MET A 27 -17.75 -0.78 6.65
N SER A 28 -17.26 -1.50 7.67
CA SER A 28 -17.52 -2.93 7.82
C SER A 28 -18.96 -3.25 8.24
N LEU A 29 -19.68 -2.29 8.82
CA LEU A 29 -21.02 -2.50 9.37
C LEU A 29 -22.15 -2.30 8.37
N TRP A 30 -21.88 -1.70 7.20
CA TRP A 30 -22.89 -1.36 6.19
C TRP A 30 -22.87 -2.30 4.98
N TRP A 31 -22.49 -3.55 5.18
CA TRP A 31 -22.48 -4.55 4.12
C TRP A 31 -23.83 -5.25 4.01
N GLN A 32 -24.57 -4.97 2.93
CA GLN A 32 -25.65 -5.85 2.48
C GLN A 32 -25.14 -6.72 1.34
N ALA A 33 -25.25 -8.04 1.50
CA ALA A 33 -25.02 -8.98 0.42
C ALA A 33 -26.13 -8.77 -0.61
N ALA A 34 -25.83 -8.11 -1.74
CA ALA A 34 -26.78 -8.05 -2.84
C ALA A 34 -26.76 -9.38 -3.60
N ASP A 35 -27.93 -10.00 -3.73
CA ASP A 35 -28.17 -11.21 -4.52
C ASP A 35 -28.32 -10.83 -6.00
N ALA A 36 -27.42 -11.29 -6.86
CA ALA A 36 -27.58 -11.22 -8.31
C ALA A 36 -27.19 -12.54 -8.97
N SER A 37 -27.48 -12.66 -10.26
CA SER A 37 -27.58 -13.96 -10.93
C SER A 37 -27.49 -13.91 -12.45
N MET A 38 -26.69 -14.79 -13.02
CA MET A 38 -26.78 -15.30 -14.38
C MET A 38 -27.92 -16.30 -14.52
N LEU A 39 -28.61 -16.30 -15.66
CA LEU A 39 -29.64 -17.27 -16.02
C LEU A 39 -29.23 -17.98 -17.31
N LEU A 40 -28.90 -19.26 -17.23
CA LEU A 40 -28.77 -20.13 -18.40
C LEU A 40 -30.14 -20.73 -18.70
N SER A 41 -30.52 -20.78 -19.97
CA SER A 41 -31.73 -21.47 -20.41
C SER A 41 -31.50 -22.28 -21.67
N SER A 42 -31.95 -23.52 -21.68
CA SER A 42 -31.93 -24.38 -22.86
C SER A 42 -33.04 -25.42 -22.77
N ASN A 43 -33.90 -25.50 -23.78
CA ASN A 43 -34.99 -26.49 -23.89
C ASN A 43 -35.81 -26.68 -22.59
N ASN A 44 -36.37 -25.59 -22.04
CA ASN A 44 -37.12 -25.55 -20.76
C ASN A 44 -36.34 -25.81 -19.47
N LEU A 45 -35.05 -26.16 -19.56
CA LEU A 45 -34.17 -26.17 -18.39
C LEU A 45 -33.62 -24.77 -18.16
N SER A 46 -33.74 -24.27 -16.94
CA SER A 46 -33.07 -23.05 -16.51
C SER A 46 -32.17 -23.33 -15.33
N PHE A 47 -30.98 -22.73 -15.35
CA PHE A 47 -30.02 -22.80 -14.28
C PHE A 47 -29.58 -21.39 -13.92
N ARG A 48 -29.65 -21.04 -12.65
CA ARG A 48 -29.39 -19.68 -12.16
C ARG A 48 -28.21 -19.74 -11.19
N LEU A 49 -27.19 -18.93 -11.43
CA LEU A 49 -25.98 -18.89 -10.60
C LEU A 49 -25.43 -17.46 -10.50
N PRO A 50 -24.75 -17.07 -9.42
CA PRO A 50 -24.17 -15.73 -9.31
C PRO A 50 -22.95 -15.53 -10.21
N THR A 51 -22.70 -14.30 -10.64
CA THR A 51 -21.48 -13.93 -11.41
C THR A 51 -20.79 -12.72 -10.80
N PHE A 52 -19.48 -12.58 -10.98
CA PHE A 52 -18.74 -11.40 -10.52
C PHE A 52 -18.13 -10.65 -11.71
N ASP A 53 -18.21 -9.33 -11.70
CA ASP A 53 -17.41 -8.49 -12.58
C ASP A 53 -15.91 -8.67 -12.25
N TYR A 54 -15.06 -8.47 -13.26
CA TYR A 54 -13.61 -8.43 -13.07
C TYR A 54 -13.19 -7.43 -11.99
N PHE A 55 -12.24 -7.81 -11.13
CA PHE A 55 -11.82 -7.00 -9.99
C PHE A 55 -11.28 -5.60 -10.38
N GLU A 56 -11.94 -4.56 -9.85
CA GLU A 56 -11.64 -3.13 -9.99
C GLU A 56 -11.63 -2.60 -11.44
N ALA A 57 -11.95 -3.41 -12.44
CA ALA A 57 -11.98 -2.95 -13.82
C ALA A 57 -13.24 -2.10 -14.08
N PRO A 58 -13.10 -0.93 -14.74
CA PRO A 58 -14.26 -0.18 -15.22
C PRO A 58 -14.90 -0.94 -16.39
N GLN A 59 -15.99 -1.64 -16.10
CA GLN A 59 -16.81 -2.29 -17.13
C GLN A 59 -18.09 -1.48 -17.42
N PRO A 60 -18.48 -1.32 -18.70
CA PRO A 60 -19.76 -0.71 -19.04
C PRO A 60 -20.91 -1.63 -18.59
N PHE A 61 -22.09 -1.06 -18.38
CA PHE A 61 -23.28 -1.87 -18.09
C PHE A 61 -23.56 -2.85 -19.21
N TYR A 62 -23.83 -4.11 -18.85
CA TYR A 62 -24.12 -5.16 -19.80
C TYR A 62 -25.31 -6.02 -19.36
N ASN A 63 -26.13 -6.38 -20.34
CA ASN A 63 -27.15 -7.42 -20.24
C ASN A 63 -27.15 -8.15 -21.59
N VAL A 64 -26.47 -9.29 -21.62
CA VAL A 64 -26.15 -10.00 -22.86
C VAL A 64 -26.90 -11.32 -22.87
N THR A 65 -27.83 -11.45 -23.82
CA THR A 65 -28.43 -12.73 -24.18
C THR A 65 -27.79 -13.21 -25.48
N GLY A 66 -27.21 -14.41 -25.47
CA GLY A 66 -26.48 -14.90 -26.64
C GLY A 66 -26.18 -16.39 -26.62
N ILE A 67 -25.55 -16.83 -27.70
CA ILE A 67 -25.12 -18.22 -27.88
C ILE A 67 -23.84 -18.43 -27.07
N LEU A 68 -23.81 -19.48 -26.24
CA LEU A 68 -22.60 -19.87 -25.51
C LEU A 68 -21.66 -20.68 -26.40
N ILE A 69 -20.40 -20.24 -26.51
CA ILE A 69 -19.35 -20.86 -27.31
C ILE A 69 -18.23 -21.32 -26.38
N TYR A 70 -17.79 -22.57 -26.55
CA TYR A 70 -16.69 -23.18 -25.81
C TYR A 70 -15.50 -23.46 -26.75
N PRO A 71 -14.64 -22.46 -27.04
CA PRO A 71 -13.48 -22.68 -27.89
C PRO A 71 -12.40 -23.47 -27.14
N GLN A 72 -11.56 -24.19 -27.89
CA GLN A 72 -10.39 -24.88 -27.33
C GLN A 72 -9.14 -24.00 -27.46
N PHE A 73 -8.24 -24.10 -26.49
CA PHE A 73 -6.92 -23.48 -26.60
C PHE A 73 -6.01 -24.26 -27.56
N ASP A 74 -5.10 -23.52 -28.19
CA ASP A 74 -4.05 -24.13 -29.00
C ASP A 74 -3.01 -24.83 -28.11
N ALA A 75 -2.49 -25.97 -28.60
CA ALA A 75 -1.58 -26.81 -27.84
C ALA A 75 -0.22 -26.14 -27.55
N GLY A 76 0.14 -25.08 -28.29
CA GLY A 76 1.45 -24.41 -28.22
C GLY A 76 1.76 -23.61 -26.96
N ARG A 77 0.90 -23.61 -25.92
CA ARG A 77 1.08 -22.83 -24.67
C ARG A 77 1.28 -21.32 -24.88
N HIS A 78 0.65 -20.75 -25.90
CA HIS A 78 0.76 -19.32 -26.23
C HIS A 78 -0.43 -18.48 -25.76
N CYS A 79 -1.34 -19.02 -24.95
CA CYS A 79 -2.61 -18.39 -24.59
C CYS A 79 -3.38 -17.92 -25.84
N THR A 80 -3.55 -18.83 -26.81
CA THR A 80 -4.29 -18.56 -28.05
C THR A 80 -5.42 -19.57 -28.20
N LEU A 81 -6.58 -19.11 -28.67
CA LEU A 81 -7.74 -19.95 -28.91
C LEU A 81 -7.76 -20.42 -30.36
N GLN A 82 -8.03 -21.70 -30.58
CA GLN A 82 -8.21 -22.24 -31.91
C GLN A 82 -9.54 -21.77 -32.51
N PRO A 83 -9.56 -21.39 -33.80
CA PRO A 83 -10.79 -21.05 -34.51
C PRO A 83 -11.56 -22.33 -34.86
N SER A 84 -12.08 -23.03 -33.85
CA SER A 84 -12.97 -24.18 -34.02
C SER A 84 -14.42 -23.70 -34.04
N PHE A 85 -15.13 -23.94 -35.14
CA PHE A 85 -16.51 -23.51 -35.32
C PHE A 85 -17.43 -24.72 -35.35
N PRO A 86 -18.45 -24.78 -34.48
CA PRO A 86 -19.50 -25.78 -34.63
C PRO A 86 -20.25 -25.54 -35.95
N THR A 87 -20.21 -26.52 -36.86
CA THR A 87 -20.77 -26.43 -38.22
C THR A 87 -22.28 -26.19 -38.23
N ASP A 88 -22.99 -26.58 -37.16
CA ASP A 88 -24.45 -26.57 -37.08
C ASP A 88 -25.05 -25.27 -36.53
N LEU A 89 -24.24 -24.25 -36.24
CA LEU A 89 -24.73 -23.01 -35.62
C LEU A 89 -25.42 -22.02 -36.57
N GLY A 90 -25.35 -22.22 -37.88
CA GLY A 90 -25.76 -21.21 -38.87
C GLY A 90 -27.20 -20.71 -38.73
N LEU A 91 -28.14 -21.60 -38.41
CA LEU A 91 -29.56 -21.25 -38.23
C LEU A 91 -29.81 -20.53 -36.90
N LEU A 92 -29.19 -20.99 -35.81
CA LEU A 92 -29.30 -20.37 -34.49
C LEU A 92 -28.63 -18.98 -34.44
N ALA A 93 -27.56 -18.80 -35.21
CA ALA A 93 -26.82 -17.54 -35.32
C ALA A 93 -27.70 -16.35 -35.73
N GLN A 94 -28.74 -16.59 -36.52
CA GLN A 94 -29.64 -15.53 -37.00
C GLN A 94 -30.63 -15.04 -35.93
N SER A 95 -30.90 -15.85 -34.90
CA SER A 95 -31.87 -15.52 -33.83
C SER A 95 -31.27 -14.68 -32.70
N TYR A 96 -29.94 -14.54 -32.64
CA TYR A 96 -29.24 -13.86 -31.54
C TYR A 96 -28.29 -12.78 -32.06
N ASN A 97 -28.16 -11.69 -31.31
CA ASN A 97 -27.30 -10.57 -31.66
C ASN A 97 -25.91 -10.61 -30.99
N ALA A 98 -25.66 -11.62 -30.15
CA ALA A 98 -24.45 -11.74 -29.36
C ALA A 98 -24.02 -13.21 -29.19
N SER A 99 -22.72 -13.39 -29.02
CA SER A 99 -22.12 -14.62 -28.52
C SER A 99 -21.42 -14.37 -27.18
N VAL A 100 -21.39 -15.41 -26.35
CA VAL A 100 -20.65 -15.44 -25.08
C VAL A 100 -19.61 -16.55 -25.17
N VAL A 101 -18.35 -16.22 -24.93
CA VAL A 101 -17.27 -17.22 -24.90
C VAL A 101 -17.02 -17.64 -23.46
N THR A 102 -16.86 -18.94 -23.21
CA THR A 102 -16.54 -19.46 -21.88
C THR A 102 -15.52 -20.58 -21.91
N PHE A 103 -14.71 -20.68 -20.85
CA PHE A 103 -13.82 -21.79 -20.56
C PHE A 103 -13.41 -21.77 -19.07
N ASN A 104 -12.78 -22.85 -18.62
CA ASN A 104 -12.23 -22.97 -17.27
C ASN A 104 -10.89 -22.25 -17.14
N TRP A 105 -10.65 -21.61 -15.99
CA TRP A 105 -9.36 -20.96 -15.71
C TRP A 105 -8.20 -21.96 -15.78
N ASN A 106 -8.39 -23.15 -15.21
CA ASN A 106 -7.40 -24.23 -15.30
C ASN A 106 -7.01 -24.56 -16.76
N GLU A 107 -7.95 -24.51 -17.70
CA GLU A 107 -7.66 -24.75 -19.13
C GLU A 107 -6.79 -23.62 -19.72
N ALA A 108 -7.13 -22.36 -19.40
CA ALA A 108 -6.36 -21.20 -19.83
C ALA A 108 -4.94 -21.19 -19.25
N GLU A 109 -4.79 -21.52 -17.96
CA GLU A 109 -3.49 -21.63 -17.29
C GLU A 109 -2.62 -22.72 -17.93
N HIS A 110 -3.18 -23.90 -18.19
CA HIS A 110 -2.48 -24.99 -18.90
C HIS A 110 -2.09 -24.61 -20.32
N ALA A 111 -2.89 -23.75 -20.98
CA ALA A 111 -2.60 -23.16 -22.28
C ALA A 111 -1.60 -22.00 -22.23
N GLY A 112 -1.00 -21.71 -21.06
CA GLY A 112 0.04 -20.71 -20.89
C GLY A 112 -0.45 -19.28 -20.67
N CYS A 113 -1.75 -19.08 -20.42
CA CYS A 113 -2.24 -17.78 -19.95
C CYS A 113 -1.70 -17.50 -18.53
N ASP A 114 -1.14 -16.32 -18.33
CA ASP A 114 -0.61 -15.86 -17.05
C ASP A 114 -1.61 -15.01 -16.27
N THR A 115 -2.46 -14.26 -16.98
CA THR A 115 -3.44 -13.36 -16.38
C THR A 115 -4.82 -13.50 -17.01
N ILE A 116 -5.85 -13.18 -16.25
CA ILE A 116 -7.23 -13.13 -16.76
C ILE A 116 -7.35 -12.10 -17.91
N ALA A 117 -6.64 -10.97 -17.81
CA ALA A 117 -6.60 -9.97 -18.88
C ALA A 117 -5.96 -10.51 -20.18
N GLN A 118 -4.96 -11.39 -20.08
CA GLN A 118 -4.37 -12.07 -21.23
C GLN A 118 -5.35 -13.08 -21.84
N ALA A 119 -6.05 -13.86 -21.02
CA ALA A 119 -7.11 -14.76 -21.51
C ALA A 119 -8.24 -13.97 -22.20
N ALA A 120 -8.65 -12.83 -21.65
CA ALA A 120 -9.63 -11.94 -22.27
C ALA A 120 -9.12 -11.35 -23.60
N ALA A 121 -7.82 -11.05 -23.72
CA ALA A 121 -7.22 -10.64 -24.98
C ALA A 121 -7.22 -11.78 -26.03
N ALA A 122 -7.03 -13.03 -25.60
CA ALA A 122 -7.17 -14.20 -26.48
C ALA A 122 -8.61 -14.36 -26.98
N VAL A 123 -9.61 -14.16 -26.11
CA VAL A 123 -11.04 -14.14 -26.50
C VAL A 123 -11.35 -13.02 -27.48
N PHE A 124 -10.79 -11.83 -27.26
CA PHE A 124 -10.96 -10.71 -28.18
C PHE A 124 -10.41 -11.03 -29.58
N ASN A 125 -9.22 -11.63 -29.68
CA ASN A 125 -8.62 -12.06 -30.95
C ASN A 125 -9.39 -13.23 -31.60
N TYR A 126 -9.92 -14.13 -30.80
CA TYR A 126 -10.83 -15.18 -31.26
C TYR A 126 -12.10 -14.58 -31.85
N ALA A 127 -12.70 -13.59 -31.18
CA ALA A 127 -13.91 -12.92 -31.63
C ALA A 127 -13.74 -12.22 -32.99
N THR A 128 -12.60 -11.57 -33.22
CA THR A 128 -12.31 -10.94 -34.52
C THR A 128 -12.16 -11.98 -35.63
N THR A 129 -11.50 -13.11 -35.33
CA THR A 129 -11.35 -14.23 -36.27
C THR A 129 -12.68 -14.91 -36.57
N LEU A 130 -13.51 -15.13 -35.53
CA LEU A 130 -14.85 -15.70 -35.62
C LEU A 130 -15.71 -14.86 -36.56
N ARG A 131 -15.73 -13.54 -36.36
CA ARG A 131 -16.49 -12.60 -37.19
C ARG A 131 -16.01 -12.57 -38.65
N ALA A 132 -14.71 -12.74 -38.87
CA ALA A 132 -14.14 -12.73 -40.23
C ALA A 132 -14.44 -14.02 -41.01
N LYS A 133 -14.54 -15.17 -40.31
CA LYS A 133 -14.67 -16.49 -40.95
C LYS A 133 -16.07 -17.07 -40.91
N THR A 134 -16.97 -16.54 -40.07
CA THR A 134 -18.30 -17.11 -39.85
C THR A 134 -19.37 -16.02 -39.85
N GLN A 135 -20.63 -16.43 -39.99
CA GLN A 135 -21.81 -15.56 -39.83
C GLN A 135 -22.31 -15.50 -38.38
N LEU A 136 -21.51 -15.93 -37.41
CA LEU A 136 -21.91 -15.90 -36.00
C LEU A 136 -22.02 -14.46 -35.48
N PRO A 137 -22.92 -14.21 -34.51
CA PRO A 137 -23.02 -12.91 -33.89
C PRO A 137 -21.70 -12.54 -33.18
N PRO A 138 -21.42 -11.24 -33.01
CA PRO A 138 -20.20 -10.79 -32.38
C PRO A 138 -20.11 -11.29 -30.93
N VAL A 139 -18.92 -11.71 -30.50
CA VAL A 139 -18.67 -12.01 -29.09
C VAL A 139 -18.72 -10.69 -28.31
N ARG A 140 -19.66 -10.59 -27.37
CA ARG A 140 -19.84 -9.39 -26.53
C ARG A 140 -19.40 -9.57 -25.09
N LEU A 141 -19.27 -10.82 -24.65
CA LEU A 141 -18.96 -11.17 -23.27
C LEU A 141 -18.02 -12.37 -23.22
N PHE A 142 -17.05 -12.29 -22.33
CA PHE A 142 -16.23 -13.39 -21.87
C PHE A 142 -16.73 -13.83 -20.48
N LEU A 143 -17.13 -15.09 -20.35
CA LEU A 143 -17.54 -15.69 -19.09
C LEU A 143 -16.46 -16.69 -18.64
N LEU A 144 -15.62 -16.29 -17.70
CA LEU A 144 -14.54 -17.13 -17.18
C LEU A 144 -15.02 -17.97 -15.99
N GLN A 145 -14.79 -19.29 -16.03
CA GLN A 145 -15.10 -20.18 -14.91
C GLN A 145 -13.89 -20.33 -14.00
N LEU A 146 -13.96 -19.79 -12.78
CA LEU A 146 -12.87 -19.85 -11.81
C LEU A 146 -12.74 -21.28 -11.25
N THR A 147 -11.52 -21.70 -10.92
CA THR A 147 -11.26 -23.09 -10.47
C THR A 147 -10.66 -23.19 -9.08
N HIS A 148 -10.19 -22.09 -8.49
CA HIS A 148 -9.57 -22.08 -7.18
C HIS A 148 -10.61 -21.83 -6.09
N ILE A 149 -10.96 -22.88 -5.34
CA ILE A 149 -11.83 -22.75 -4.17
C ILE A 149 -11.03 -22.10 -3.04
N VAL A 150 -11.54 -20.99 -2.52
CA VAL A 150 -10.91 -20.20 -1.45
C VAL A 150 -11.84 -20.03 -0.26
N TYR A 151 -11.27 -19.76 0.92
CA TYR A 151 -12.06 -19.37 2.08
C TYR A 151 -12.65 -17.97 1.87
N GLY A 152 -13.96 -17.87 1.66
CA GLY A 152 -14.65 -16.59 1.45
C GLY A 152 -15.19 -16.50 0.02
N TYR A 153 -14.98 -15.36 -0.65
CA TYR A 153 -15.45 -15.13 -2.01
C TYR A 153 -14.33 -15.27 -3.05
N SER A 154 -14.57 -16.08 -4.07
CA SER A 154 -13.73 -16.17 -5.28
C SER A 154 -13.64 -14.84 -6.05
N GLY A 155 -12.73 -14.72 -7.01
CA GLY A 155 -12.59 -13.52 -7.86
C GLY A 155 -11.87 -12.35 -7.20
N GLY A 156 -11.20 -12.57 -6.08
CA GLY A 156 -10.49 -11.57 -5.30
C GLY A 156 -9.03 -11.37 -5.70
N PRO A 157 -8.42 -10.24 -5.30
CA PRO A 157 -7.08 -9.81 -5.71
C PRO A 157 -5.95 -10.83 -5.52
N GLU A 158 -6.01 -11.66 -4.48
CA GLU A 158 -5.00 -12.70 -4.20
C GLU A 158 -5.55 -14.13 -4.41
N THR A 159 -6.79 -14.26 -4.86
CA THR A 159 -7.41 -15.57 -5.13
C THR A 159 -7.24 -15.97 -6.59
N GLU A 160 -7.19 -14.98 -7.48
CA GLU A 160 -7.02 -15.19 -8.92
C GLU A 160 -5.74 -14.56 -9.48
N GLN A 161 -5.36 -15.01 -10.67
CA GLN A 161 -4.16 -14.57 -11.37
C GLN A 161 -4.45 -13.27 -12.16
N TYR A 162 -4.50 -12.15 -11.43
CA TYR A 162 -4.68 -10.83 -12.03
C TYR A 162 -3.36 -10.15 -12.42
N LEU A 163 -2.29 -10.42 -11.67
CA LEU A 163 -0.99 -9.76 -11.80
C LEU A 163 -0.09 -10.54 -12.77
N SER A 164 0.54 -9.85 -13.72
CA SER A 164 1.45 -10.52 -14.65
C SER A 164 2.83 -10.78 -14.03
N SER A 165 3.48 -11.83 -14.51
CA SER A 165 4.88 -12.16 -14.24
C SER A 165 5.86 -11.35 -15.10
N SER A 166 5.36 -10.65 -16.13
CA SER A 166 6.17 -9.90 -17.09
C SER A 166 5.43 -8.67 -17.60
N ALA A 167 6.16 -7.57 -17.81
CA ALA A 167 5.63 -6.34 -18.40
C ALA A 167 5.14 -6.50 -19.85
N LEU A 168 5.53 -7.59 -20.54
CA LEU A 168 5.06 -7.91 -21.90
C LEU A 168 3.68 -8.58 -21.91
N ILE A 169 3.25 -9.10 -20.76
CA ILE A 169 1.96 -9.77 -20.62
C ILE A 169 0.94 -8.75 -20.14
N PRO A 170 -0.21 -8.60 -20.81
CA PRO A 170 -1.22 -7.64 -20.41
C PRO A 170 -1.80 -8.01 -19.04
N ASP A 171 -1.85 -7.06 -18.13
CA ASP A 171 -2.58 -7.11 -16.87
C ASP A 171 -3.53 -5.91 -16.75
N GLY A 172 -4.31 -5.84 -15.67
CA GLY A 172 -5.28 -4.76 -15.46
C GLY A 172 -6.60 -4.96 -16.21
N THR A 173 -7.09 -3.96 -16.94
CA THR A 173 -8.45 -3.97 -17.51
C THR A 173 -8.54 -4.91 -18.73
N PRO A 174 -9.48 -5.88 -18.75
CA PRO A 174 -9.63 -6.82 -19.87
C PRO A 174 -10.14 -6.11 -21.14
N LYS A 175 -9.71 -6.60 -22.32
CA LYS A 175 -10.08 -6.02 -23.64
C LYS A 175 -11.54 -6.29 -24.05
N ILE A 176 -12.22 -7.21 -23.39
CA ILE A 176 -13.62 -7.55 -23.60
C ILE A 176 -14.32 -7.58 -22.24
N THR A 177 -15.61 -7.24 -22.21
CA THR A 177 -16.43 -7.36 -21.00
C THR A 177 -16.29 -8.77 -20.44
N THR A 178 -15.89 -8.88 -19.18
CA THR A 178 -15.51 -10.15 -18.56
C THR A 178 -16.30 -10.35 -17.28
N ALA A 179 -17.12 -11.40 -17.26
CA ALA A 179 -17.81 -11.91 -16.09
C ALA A 179 -17.09 -13.17 -15.58
N LEU A 180 -17.09 -13.37 -14.28
CA LEU A 180 -16.46 -14.49 -13.59
C LEU A 180 -17.54 -15.35 -12.95
N VAL A 181 -17.47 -16.66 -13.16
CA VAL A 181 -18.27 -17.65 -12.41
C VAL A 181 -17.47 -18.04 -11.17
N PRO A 182 -18.02 -17.90 -9.95
CA PRO A 182 -17.32 -18.26 -8.72
C PRO A 182 -16.92 -19.74 -8.72
N ALA A 183 -15.76 -20.06 -8.13
CA ALA A 183 -15.21 -21.41 -8.17
C ALA A 183 -16.14 -22.44 -7.52
N GLU A 184 -16.92 -22.03 -6.51
CA GLU A 184 -17.91 -22.86 -5.83
C GLU A 184 -19.01 -23.40 -6.78
N HIS A 185 -19.34 -22.67 -7.85
CA HIS A 185 -20.41 -23.01 -8.79
C HIS A 185 -19.91 -23.58 -10.13
N THR A 186 -18.60 -23.59 -10.36
CA THR A 186 -18.01 -24.07 -11.63
C THR A 186 -18.34 -25.54 -11.90
N ALA A 187 -18.32 -26.41 -10.88
CA ALA A 187 -18.66 -27.82 -11.05
C ALA A 187 -20.14 -28.03 -11.40
N GLU A 188 -21.04 -27.28 -10.76
CA GLU A 188 -22.49 -27.34 -11.04
C GLU A 188 -22.80 -26.83 -12.44
N LEU A 189 -22.16 -25.74 -12.85
CA LEU A 189 -22.26 -25.20 -14.21
C LEU A 189 -21.78 -26.22 -15.24
N ARG A 190 -20.62 -26.85 -15.02
CA ARG A 190 -20.09 -27.90 -15.90
C ARG A 190 -21.10 -29.05 -16.04
N ALA A 191 -21.59 -29.56 -14.92
CA ALA A 191 -22.56 -30.66 -14.90
C ALA A 191 -23.89 -30.28 -15.57
N PHE A 192 -24.29 -29.00 -15.53
CA PHE A 192 -25.44 -28.50 -16.27
C PHE A 192 -25.16 -28.45 -17.78
N LEU A 193 -24.02 -27.90 -18.19
CA LEU A 193 -23.62 -27.81 -19.60
C LEU A 193 -23.48 -29.20 -20.24
N ASP A 194 -22.93 -30.18 -19.53
CA ASP A 194 -22.76 -31.55 -20.02
C ASP A 194 -24.11 -32.27 -20.27
N LYS A 195 -25.20 -31.81 -19.65
CA LYS A 195 -26.56 -32.34 -19.88
C LYS A 195 -27.25 -31.72 -21.10
N LEU A 196 -26.70 -30.64 -21.65
CA LEU A 196 -27.32 -29.94 -22.77
C LEU A 196 -26.94 -30.62 -24.08
N ILE A 197 -27.95 -31.13 -24.78
CA ILE A 197 -27.80 -31.72 -26.13
C ILE A 197 -27.67 -30.61 -27.18
N ASN A 198 -28.33 -29.48 -26.94
CA ASN A 198 -28.34 -28.32 -27.84
C ASN A 198 -27.41 -27.22 -27.33
N VAL A 199 -27.01 -26.36 -28.26
CA VAL A 199 -26.19 -25.19 -27.95
C VAL A 199 -26.87 -24.32 -26.88
N PRO A 200 -26.21 -24.03 -25.75
CA PRO A 200 -26.81 -23.29 -24.65
C PRO A 200 -27.08 -21.83 -25.04
N ILE A 201 -28.26 -21.33 -24.69
CA ILE A 201 -28.54 -19.89 -24.70
C ILE A 201 -28.31 -19.38 -23.29
N ILE A 202 -27.59 -18.28 -23.19
CA ILE A 202 -27.23 -17.71 -21.90
C ILE A 202 -27.67 -16.26 -21.84
N THR A 203 -28.22 -15.86 -20.70
CA THR A 203 -28.48 -14.46 -20.37
C THR A 203 -27.64 -14.09 -19.16
N VAL A 204 -26.69 -13.19 -19.38
CA VAL A 204 -25.81 -12.67 -18.33
C VAL A 204 -26.10 -11.18 -18.14
N ALA A 205 -26.57 -10.83 -16.95
CA ALA A 205 -26.70 -9.45 -16.52
C ALA A 205 -25.46 -9.05 -15.69
N GLN A 206 -25.10 -7.77 -15.72
CA GLN A 206 -23.98 -7.25 -14.95
C GLN A 206 -24.19 -7.48 -13.45
N GLU A 207 -23.13 -7.93 -12.78
CA GLU A 207 -23.10 -8.10 -11.34
C GLU A 207 -21.71 -7.75 -10.81
N TRP A 208 -21.59 -6.65 -10.06
CA TRP A 208 -20.30 -6.20 -9.53
C TRP A 208 -19.59 -7.27 -8.68
N GLY A 209 -20.35 -8.15 -8.02
CA GLY A 209 -19.83 -9.08 -7.04
C GLY A 209 -19.42 -8.40 -5.72
N PRO A 210 -19.05 -9.20 -4.71
CA PRO A 210 -18.76 -8.70 -3.37
C PRO A 210 -17.53 -7.78 -3.36
N TRP A 211 -16.49 -8.12 -4.14
CA TRP A 211 -15.28 -7.32 -4.22
C TRP A 211 -15.52 -5.92 -4.79
N ASN A 212 -16.13 -5.80 -5.98
CA ASN A 212 -16.31 -4.49 -6.59
C ASN A 212 -17.34 -3.61 -5.87
N LYS A 213 -18.34 -4.17 -5.19
CA LYS A 213 -19.24 -3.39 -4.32
C LYS A 213 -18.46 -2.56 -3.31
N LEU A 214 -17.39 -3.11 -2.73
CA LEU A 214 -16.55 -2.38 -1.78
C LEU A 214 -15.48 -1.53 -2.47
N PHE A 215 -14.70 -2.11 -3.37
CA PHE A 215 -13.54 -1.43 -3.98
C PHE A 215 -13.93 -0.31 -4.96
N ARG A 216 -15.09 -0.42 -5.61
CA ARG A 216 -15.67 0.65 -6.44
C ARG A 216 -16.64 1.54 -5.68
N SER A 217 -16.79 1.36 -4.36
CA SER A 217 -17.63 2.24 -3.55
C SER A 217 -17.06 3.67 -3.55
N LEU A 218 -17.96 4.66 -3.55
CA LEU A 218 -17.58 6.07 -3.47
C LEU A 218 -16.71 6.34 -2.23
N LEU A 219 -17.02 5.71 -1.10
CA LEU A 219 -16.30 5.92 0.15
C LEU A 219 -14.86 5.40 0.08
N PHE A 220 -14.63 4.20 -0.46
CA PHE A 220 -13.27 3.69 -0.67
C PHE A 220 -12.46 4.60 -1.61
N GLY A 221 -13.11 5.12 -2.65
CA GLY A 221 -12.54 6.12 -3.56
C GLY A 221 -12.14 7.41 -2.85
N ILE A 222 -13.02 7.99 -2.03
CA ILE A 222 -12.77 9.22 -1.26
C ILE A 222 -11.58 9.05 -0.32
N ILE A 223 -11.49 7.93 0.41
CA ILE A 223 -10.38 7.68 1.35
C ILE A 223 -9.05 7.56 0.58
N SER A 224 -9.05 6.81 -0.53
CA SER A 224 -7.85 6.66 -1.37
C SER A 224 -7.40 8.01 -1.96
N PHE A 225 -8.36 8.83 -2.42
CA PHE A 225 -8.11 10.18 -2.91
C PHE A 225 -7.61 11.13 -1.81
N PHE A 226 -8.11 10.98 -0.58
CA PHE A 226 -7.62 11.72 0.58
C PHE A 226 -6.13 11.43 0.84
N PHE A 227 -5.72 10.16 0.84
CA PHE A 227 -4.30 9.80 0.98
C PHE A 227 -3.45 10.33 -0.16
N LEU A 228 -3.92 10.25 -1.40
CA LEU A 228 -3.25 10.84 -2.57
C LEU A 228 -3.01 12.34 -2.36
N THR A 229 -4.08 13.07 -1.99
CA THR A 229 -4.05 14.52 -1.80
C THR A 229 -3.14 14.93 -0.64
N MET A 230 -3.19 14.20 0.48
CA MET A 230 -2.31 14.45 1.62
C MET A 230 -0.83 14.32 1.23
N ASN A 231 -0.45 13.22 0.57
CA ASN A 231 0.94 13.02 0.14
C ASN A 231 1.38 14.11 -0.86
N ALA A 232 0.52 14.49 -1.80
CA ALA A 232 0.80 15.55 -2.78
C ALA A 232 1.03 16.92 -2.11
N ILE A 233 0.16 17.32 -1.17
CA ILE A 233 0.31 18.59 -0.44
C ILE A 233 1.63 18.62 0.35
N PHE A 234 1.95 17.55 1.08
CA PHE A 234 3.19 17.49 1.85
C PHE A 234 4.43 17.45 0.95
N LEU A 235 4.36 16.80 -0.20
CA LEU A 235 5.44 16.80 -1.19
C LEU A 235 5.68 18.20 -1.77
N LEU A 236 4.62 18.90 -2.19
CA LEU A 236 4.71 20.29 -2.67
C LEU A 236 5.27 21.23 -1.61
N PHE A 237 4.75 21.13 -0.37
CA PHE A 237 5.28 21.87 0.76
C PHE A 237 6.76 21.58 0.99
N SER A 238 7.17 20.32 0.80
CA SER A 238 8.56 19.91 0.93
C SER A 238 9.46 20.54 -0.14
N PHE A 239 9.03 20.54 -1.40
CA PHE A 239 9.76 21.20 -2.48
C PHE A 239 9.89 22.70 -2.27
N TYR A 240 8.82 23.36 -1.79
CA TYR A 240 8.87 24.77 -1.42
C TYR A 240 9.96 25.05 -0.36
N ARG A 241 10.07 24.17 0.65
CA ARG A 241 11.13 24.28 1.67
C ARG A 241 12.51 24.00 1.10
N LEU A 242 12.65 22.98 0.25
CA LEU A 242 13.91 22.64 -0.42
C LEU A 242 14.43 23.83 -1.21
N TYR A 243 13.57 24.42 -2.04
CA TYR A 243 13.87 25.61 -2.83
C TYR A 243 14.40 26.75 -1.95
N HIS A 244 13.77 27.00 -0.81
CA HIS A 244 14.21 28.05 0.10
C HIS A 244 15.57 27.75 0.78
N VAL A 245 15.86 26.49 1.10
CA VAL A 245 17.18 26.05 1.63
C VAL A 245 18.27 26.20 0.56
N ILE A 246 17.98 25.80 -0.68
CA ILE A 246 18.91 25.92 -1.82
C ILE A 246 19.18 27.40 -2.11
N ARG A 247 18.14 28.24 -2.17
CA ARG A 247 18.28 29.69 -2.41
C ARG A 247 19.17 30.36 -1.36
N LYS A 248 19.12 29.89 -0.11
CA LYS A 248 19.99 30.37 0.97
C LYS A 248 21.40 29.77 0.96
N LYS A 249 21.73 28.89 0.01
CA LYS A 249 22.99 28.14 -0.07
C LYS A 249 23.31 27.37 1.21
N GLU A 250 22.27 26.96 1.93
CA GLU A 250 22.39 26.20 3.19
C GLU A 250 22.39 24.68 2.96
N PHE A 251 22.17 24.23 1.72
CA PHE A 251 22.13 22.81 1.39
C PHE A 251 23.53 22.18 1.48
N ARG A 252 23.65 21.11 2.27
CA ARG A 252 24.90 20.35 2.47
C ARG A 252 24.62 18.87 2.28
N PHE A 253 25.60 18.10 1.80
CA PHE A 253 25.49 16.64 1.73
C PHE A 253 25.69 16.02 3.11
N GLU A 254 24.67 16.17 3.96
CA GLU A 254 24.58 15.56 5.30
C GLU A 254 23.65 14.35 5.26
N ARG A 255 23.83 13.39 6.18
CA ARG A 255 22.97 12.20 6.31
C ARG A 255 21.48 12.54 6.34
N ARG A 256 21.11 13.66 6.99
CA ARG A 256 19.74 14.20 7.02
C ARG A 256 19.18 14.44 5.63
N ASN A 257 19.98 15.01 4.73
CA ASN A 257 19.55 15.36 3.39
C ASN A 257 19.41 14.11 2.50
N ILE A 258 20.21 13.07 2.74
CA ILE A 258 20.05 11.76 2.10
C ILE A 258 18.72 11.11 2.53
N ILE A 259 18.44 11.07 3.84
CA ILE A 259 17.17 10.56 4.38
C ILE A 259 15.99 11.31 3.77
N TYR A 260 16.11 12.64 3.70
CA TYR A 260 15.10 13.49 3.10
C TYR A 260 14.86 13.19 1.62
N VAL A 261 15.91 13.15 0.79
CA VAL A 261 15.80 12.84 -0.65
C VAL A 261 15.18 11.46 -0.87
N THR A 262 15.56 10.49 -0.04
CA THR A 262 14.96 9.14 -0.06
C THR A 262 13.46 9.19 0.28
N GLY A 263 13.07 10.02 1.25
CA GLY A 263 11.66 10.27 1.60
C GLY A 263 10.87 10.96 0.48
N VAL A 264 11.48 11.90 -0.24
CA VAL A 264 10.90 12.53 -1.44
C VAL A 264 10.65 11.50 -2.54
N LEU A 265 11.63 10.63 -2.80
CA LEU A 265 11.48 9.56 -3.78
C LEU A 265 10.35 8.60 -3.39
N ALA A 266 10.27 8.20 -2.11
CA ALA A 266 9.17 7.39 -1.61
C ALA A 266 7.80 8.09 -1.76
N ALA A 267 7.73 9.40 -1.53
CA ALA A 267 6.52 10.19 -1.70
C ALA A 267 6.03 10.21 -3.16
N ILE A 268 6.95 10.45 -4.10
CA ILE A 268 6.65 10.45 -5.54
C ILE A 268 6.09 9.09 -5.95
N LEU A 269 6.78 8.00 -5.59
CA LEU A 269 6.33 6.65 -5.89
C LEU A 269 4.97 6.34 -5.26
N THR A 270 4.72 6.80 -4.04
CA THR A 270 3.43 6.67 -3.34
C THR A 270 2.30 7.33 -4.13
N ILE A 271 2.49 8.59 -4.51
CA ILE A 271 1.51 9.36 -5.29
C ILE A 271 1.25 8.69 -6.65
N SER A 272 2.30 8.19 -7.30
CA SER A 272 2.20 7.53 -8.60
C SER A 272 1.41 6.22 -8.56
N HIS A 273 1.53 5.42 -7.50
CA HIS A 273 0.89 4.10 -7.46
C HIS A 273 -0.52 4.10 -6.89
N ILE A 274 -0.92 5.09 -6.08
CA ILE A 274 -2.28 5.15 -5.50
C ILE A 274 -3.38 5.11 -6.57
N PRO A 275 -3.32 5.88 -7.69
CA PRO A 275 -4.40 5.92 -8.69
C PRO A 275 -4.40 4.71 -9.65
N LEU A 276 -3.36 3.87 -9.64
CA LEU A 276 -3.30 2.69 -10.50
C LEU A 276 -4.24 1.58 -9.97
N GLN A 277 -4.73 0.72 -10.84
CA GLN A 277 -5.52 -0.45 -10.44
C GLN A 277 -4.69 -1.37 -9.52
N LYS A 278 -5.31 -1.83 -8.43
CA LYS A 278 -4.70 -2.58 -7.31
C LYS A 278 -3.98 -3.84 -7.77
N GLN A 279 -4.49 -4.48 -8.82
CA GLN A 279 -3.98 -5.71 -9.41
C GLN A 279 -3.27 -5.48 -10.76
N THR A 280 -2.23 -4.66 -10.73
CA THR A 280 -1.30 -4.47 -11.86
C THR A 280 0.14 -4.56 -11.36
N LEU A 281 1.01 -5.17 -12.16
CA LEU A 281 2.43 -5.34 -11.91
C LEU A 281 3.11 -3.99 -11.71
N ALA A 282 2.74 -2.98 -12.51
CA ALA A 282 3.24 -1.62 -12.37
C ALA A 282 2.95 -1.04 -10.98
N ARG A 283 1.70 -1.15 -10.50
CA ARG A 283 1.34 -0.70 -9.15
C ARG A 283 2.11 -1.49 -8.09
N TYR A 284 2.20 -2.81 -8.23
CA TYR A 284 2.89 -3.67 -7.28
C TYR A 284 4.36 -3.26 -7.13
N ILE A 285 5.09 -3.14 -8.24
CA ILE A 285 6.51 -2.73 -8.24
C ILE A 285 6.67 -1.34 -7.61
N LEU A 286 5.87 -0.35 -8.03
CA LEU A 286 5.96 1.01 -7.49
C LEU A 286 5.65 1.06 -5.98
N SER A 287 4.65 0.29 -5.54
CA SER A 287 4.27 0.14 -4.13
C SER A 287 5.40 -0.49 -3.30
N GLN A 288 6.05 -1.54 -3.84
CA GLN A 288 7.19 -2.20 -3.19
C GLN A 288 8.42 -1.30 -3.11
N CYS A 289 8.76 -0.60 -4.19
CA CYS A 289 9.85 0.38 -4.21
C CYS A 289 9.58 1.53 -3.23
N SER A 290 8.36 2.07 -3.22
CA SER A 290 7.94 3.11 -2.26
C SER A 290 8.12 2.64 -0.81
N ALA A 291 7.61 1.44 -0.49
CA ALA A 291 7.70 0.86 0.83
C ALA A 291 9.17 0.67 1.26
N LEU A 292 10.03 0.18 0.37
CA LEU A 292 11.47 0.04 0.61
C LEU A 292 12.11 1.39 0.91
N PHE A 293 11.97 2.39 0.03
CA PHE A 293 12.59 3.70 0.24
C PHE A 293 12.08 4.38 1.51
N ALA A 294 10.78 4.33 1.79
CA ALA A 294 10.21 4.85 3.03
C ALA A 294 10.78 4.16 4.27
N ALA A 295 10.93 2.84 4.24
CA ALA A 295 11.52 2.08 5.33
C ALA A 295 13.01 2.42 5.53
N GLN A 296 13.80 2.45 4.46
CA GLN A 296 15.24 2.78 4.53
C GLN A 296 15.46 4.20 5.05
N ALA A 297 14.70 5.17 4.55
CA ALA A 297 14.74 6.54 5.04
C ALA A 297 14.36 6.62 6.52
N PHE A 298 13.34 5.87 6.94
CA PHE A 298 12.92 5.85 8.34
C PHE A 298 13.96 5.20 9.26
N TYR A 299 14.55 4.06 8.87
CA TYR A 299 15.67 3.48 9.61
C TYR A 299 16.88 4.42 9.66
N GLY A 300 17.15 5.16 8.58
CA GLY A 300 18.14 6.24 8.59
C GLY A 300 17.82 7.37 9.58
N LEU A 301 16.54 7.74 9.72
CA LEU A 301 16.09 8.69 10.74
C LEU A 301 16.31 8.15 12.15
N LEU A 302 16.02 6.86 12.37
CA LEU A 302 16.27 6.18 13.64
C LEU A 302 17.78 6.21 13.98
N LEU A 303 18.65 5.86 13.04
CA LEU A 303 20.11 5.95 13.22
C LEU A 303 20.58 7.39 13.46
N LEU A 304 19.99 8.38 12.80
CA LEU A 304 20.31 9.78 13.07
C LEU A 304 19.96 10.15 14.52
N TRP A 305 18.80 9.71 14.98
CA TRP A 305 18.35 9.93 16.36
C TRP A 305 19.25 9.21 17.37
N SER A 306 19.62 7.96 17.13
CA SER A 306 20.48 7.19 18.04
C SER A 306 21.87 7.81 18.15
N ASN A 307 22.45 8.28 17.04
CA ASN A 307 23.74 8.98 17.03
C ASN A 307 23.71 10.28 17.86
N ILE A 308 22.61 11.05 17.82
CA ILE A 308 22.49 12.26 18.65
C ILE A 308 22.35 11.87 20.13
N PHE A 309 21.65 10.78 20.42
CA PHE A 309 21.47 10.29 21.78
C PHE A 309 22.79 9.71 22.36
N GLU A 310 23.62 9.06 21.54
CA GLU A 310 24.97 8.60 21.90
C GLU A 310 25.91 9.74 22.28
N MET A 311 25.74 10.93 21.69
CA MET A 311 26.51 12.11 22.11
C MET A 311 26.15 12.57 23.53
N THR A 312 24.98 12.17 24.05
CA THR A 312 24.45 12.61 25.34
C THR A 312 24.62 11.56 26.44
N ARG A 313 24.73 10.26 26.11
CA ARG A 313 24.75 9.14 27.08
C ARG A 313 25.88 8.14 26.80
N ARG A 314 26.24 7.29 27.79
CA ARG A 314 27.29 6.26 27.67
C ARG A 314 27.05 5.35 26.44
N ARG A 315 28.06 5.25 25.56
CA ARG A 315 27.99 4.67 24.20
C ARG A 315 27.53 3.21 24.09
N LYS A 316 27.77 2.33 25.09
CA LYS A 316 27.62 0.87 24.90
C LYS A 316 26.17 0.40 24.72
N GLU A 317 25.20 0.98 25.41
CA GLU A 317 23.79 0.54 25.37
C GLU A 317 23.13 0.77 24.00
N LEU A 318 23.59 1.78 23.26
CA LEU A 318 23.01 2.22 21.98
C LEU A 318 23.58 1.49 20.76
N GLN A 319 24.75 0.84 20.91
CA GLN A 319 25.36 0.05 19.85
C GLN A 319 24.45 -1.11 19.43
N LEU A 320 23.81 -1.80 20.39
CA LEU A 320 22.87 -2.88 20.10
C LEU A 320 21.69 -2.40 19.26
N LEU A 321 21.14 -1.22 19.58
CA LEU A 321 20.06 -0.61 18.80
C LEU A 321 20.50 -0.33 17.36
N ASN A 322 21.70 0.22 17.17
CA ASN A 322 22.22 0.47 15.82
C ASN A 322 22.37 -0.82 15.01
N TYR A 323 22.93 -1.89 15.61
CA TYR A 323 23.04 -3.20 14.94
C TYR A 323 21.67 -3.76 14.56
N LEU A 324 20.67 -3.66 15.45
CA LEU A 324 19.31 -4.11 15.16
C LEU A 324 18.67 -3.29 14.02
N VAL A 325 18.90 -1.98 13.98
CA VAL A 325 18.38 -1.13 12.89
C VAL A 325 19.05 -1.47 11.56
N TYR A 326 20.37 -1.69 11.52
CA TYR A 326 21.06 -2.15 10.30
C TYR A 326 20.59 -3.54 9.85
N PHE A 327 20.37 -4.46 10.79
CA PHE A 327 19.81 -5.77 10.48
C PHE A 327 18.40 -5.64 9.87
N ALA A 328 17.54 -4.77 10.42
CA ALA A 328 16.22 -4.52 9.86
C ALA A 328 16.26 -3.87 8.47
N MET A 329 17.22 -2.98 8.22
CA MET A 329 17.47 -2.41 6.88
C MET A 329 17.82 -3.52 5.87
N ALA A 330 18.74 -4.42 6.23
CA ALA A 330 19.13 -5.54 5.37
C ALA A 330 17.96 -6.51 5.15
N LEU A 331 17.25 -6.89 6.21
CA LEU A 331 16.07 -7.75 6.13
C LEU A 331 14.99 -7.17 5.22
N GLN A 332 14.77 -5.85 5.25
CA GLN A 332 13.81 -5.17 4.37
C GLN A 332 14.23 -5.24 2.89
N VAL A 333 15.53 -5.13 2.58
CA VAL A 333 16.04 -5.28 1.19
C VAL A 333 15.84 -6.72 0.72
N VAL A 334 16.20 -7.70 1.54
CA VAL A 334 16.00 -9.12 1.23
C VAL A 334 14.52 -9.42 1.00
N ALA A 335 13.64 -8.86 1.82
CA ALA A 335 12.20 -9.01 1.67
C ALA A 335 11.68 -8.41 0.37
N PHE A 336 12.12 -7.20 0.02
CA PHE A 336 11.79 -6.56 -1.24
C PHE A 336 12.22 -7.41 -2.43
N ILE A 337 13.48 -7.86 -2.47
CA ILE A 337 14.01 -8.69 -3.56
C ILE A 337 13.20 -9.99 -3.67
N SER A 338 12.92 -10.64 -2.54
CA SER A 338 12.15 -11.88 -2.49
C SER A 338 10.74 -11.70 -3.01
N GLN A 339 10.06 -10.61 -2.63
CA GLN A 339 8.70 -10.32 -3.09
C GLN A 339 8.66 -10.01 -4.59
N ILE A 340 9.58 -9.20 -5.10
CA ILE A 340 9.68 -8.92 -6.54
C ILE A 340 10.01 -10.19 -7.33
N ALA A 341 10.99 -10.97 -6.89
CA ALA A 341 11.37 -12.22 -7.56
C ALA A 341 10.22 -13.24 -7.54
N ALA A 342 9.45 -13.32 -6.45
CA ALA A 342 8.30 -14.22 -6.34
C ALA A 342 7.22 -13.91 -7.37
N THR A 343 6.95 -12.62 -7.57
CA THR A 343 6.00 -12.16 -8.57
C THR A 343 6.50 -12.43 -10.00
N LEU A 344 7.77 -12.15 -10.29
CA LEU A 344 8.31 -12.25 -11.65
C LEU A 344 8.66 -13.68 -12.08
N LEU A 345 9.06 -14.55 -11.15
CA LEU A 345 9.55 -15.91 -11.47
C LEU A 345 8.49 -17.00 -11.34
N ARG A 346 7.21 -16.65 -11.14
CA ARG A 346 6.11 -17.59 -10.85
C ARG A 346 6.47 -18.54 -9.70
N GLN A 347 6.38 -18.00 -8.48
CA GLN A 347 6.57 -18.64 -7.16
C GLN A 347 6.80 -20.16 -7.18
N PRO A 348 8.05 -20.64 -7.26
CA PRO A 348 8.32 -22.05 -7.01
C PRO A 348 7.98 -22.41 -5.56
N ALA A 349 7.61 -23.66 -5.30
CA ALA A 349 7.08 -24.08 -3.99
C ALA A 349 8.00 -23.69 -2.80
N TRP A 350 9.32 -23.82 -2.93
CA TRP A 350 10.27 -23.43 -1.88
C TRP A 350 10.22 -21.93 -1.55
N MET A 351 9.87 -21.09 -2.52
CA MET A 351 9.81 -19.64 -2.36
C MET A 351 8.63 -19.22 -1.48
N SER A 352 7.53 -19.98 -1.48
CA SER A 352 6.39 -19.75 -0.59
C SER A 352 6.76 -19.91 0.90
N VAL A 353 7.62 -20.89 1.22
CA VAL A 353 8.14 -21.11 2.58
C VAL A 353 9.05 -19.95 2.97
N TRP A 354 9.96 -19.57 2.07
CA TRP A 354 10.86 -18.43 2.30
C TRP A 354 10.11 -17.11 2.51
N LEU A 355 9.13 -16.81 1.64
CA LEU A 355 8.28 -15.64 1.78
C LEU A 355 7.56 -15.65 3.12
N SER A 356 7.07 -16.80 3.57
CA SER A 356 6.42 -16.94 4.88
C SER A 356 7.37 -16.57 6.02
N VAL A 357 8.62 -17.06 6.00
CA VAL A 357 9.65 -16.70 7.00
C VAL A 357 9.89 -15.19 7.03
N VAL A 358 10.10 -14.59 5.86
CA VAL A 358 10.34 -13.14 5.75
C VAL A 358 9.13 -12.33 6.22
N PHE A 359 7.93 -12.81 5.90
CA PHE A 359 6.65 -12.19 6.24
C PHE A 359 6.45 -12.09 7.76
N TRP A 360 6.93 -13.07 8.52
CA TRP A 360 6.89 -13.05 9.99
C TRP A 360 8.10 -12.35 10.61
N ALA A 361 9.29 -12.50 10.03
CA ALA A 361 10.52 -11.91 10.56
C ALA A 361 10.49 -10.37 10.53
N MET A 362 9.92 -9.77 9.48
CA MET A 362 9.84 -8.32 9.33
C MET A 362 9.02 -7.63 10.43
N PRO A 363 7.74 -7.98 10.69
CA PRO A 363 6.96 -7.36 11.75
C PRO A 363 7.54 -7.65 13.14
N ALA A 364 8.09 -8.85 13.37
CA ALA A 364 8.76 -9.16 14.64
C ALA A 364 9.96 -8.23 14.90
N THR A 365 10.81 -8.02 13.89
CA THR A 365 11.96 -7.12 13.99
C THR A 365 11.52 -5.68 14.20
N GLN A 366 10.49 -5.23 13.48
CA GLN A 366 9.91 -3.89 13.66
C GLN A 366 9.35 -3.70 15.08
N MET A 367 8.68 -4.71 15.65
CA MET A 367 8.17 -4.67 17.02
C MET A 367 9.28 -4.57 18.07
N ILE A 368 10.36 -5.34 17.89
CA ILE A 368 11.54 -5.26 18.78
C ILE A 368 12.14 -3.85 18.73
N ILE A 369 12.37 -3.30 17.53
CA ILE A 369 12.89 -1.94 17.37
C ILE A 369 11.94 -0.93 18.01
N CYS A 370 10.64 -1.04 17.77
CA CYS A 370 9.62 -0.18 18.36
C CYS A 370 9.66 -0.20 19.89
N GLY A 371 9.70 -1.39 20.50
CA GLY A 371 9.77 -1.55 21.96
C GLY A 371 11.00 -0.89 22.55
N ILE A 372 12.17 -1.11 21.93
CA ILE A 372 13.43 -0.48 22.35
C ILE A 372 13.36 1.04 22.18
N TYR A 373 12.77 1.54 21.10
CA TYR A 373 12.60 2.97 20.87
C TYR A 373 11.68 3.63 21.90
N VAL A 374 10.54 3.03 22.23
CA VAL A 374 9.64 3.55 23.28
C VAL A 374 10.36 3.64 24.61
N TYR A 375 11.12 2.59 24.95
CA TYR A 375 11.93 2.57 26.17
C TYR A 375 12.93 3.73 26.21
N TYR A 376 13.69 3.96 25.13
CA TYR A 376 14.65 5.08 25.11
C TYR A 376 13.99 6.46 25.02
N ILE A 377 12.84 6.60 24.34
CA ILE A 377 12.05 7.84 24.34
C ILE A 377 11.58 8.16 25.76
N TYR A 378 11.10 7.15 26.50
CA TYR A 378 10.70 7.30 27.90
C TYR A 378 11.88 7.76 28.78
N ILE A 379 13.05 7.11 28.64
CA ILE A 379 14.26 7.52 29.38
C ILE A 379 14.64 8.95 29.03
N PHE A 380 14.65 9.30 27.75
CA PHE A 380 14.96 10.66 27.29
C PHE A 380 13.98 11.68 27.89
N ALA A 381 12.69 11.39 27.92
CA ALA A 381 11.68 12.26 28.51
C ALA A 381 11.91 12.46 30.03
N LYS A 382 12.30 11.41 30.74
CA LYS A 382 12.63 11.50 32.18
C LYS A 382 13.89 12.34 32.43
N GLN A 383 14.94 12.10 31.65
CA GLN A 383 16.24 12.78 31.80
C GLN A 383 16.23 14.21 31.25
N GLN A 384 15.22 14.59 30.47
CA GLN A 384 15.16 15.91 29.83
C GLN A 384 15.30 17.09 30.80
N ARG A 385 14.93 16.91 32.07
CA ARG A 385 15.04 17.94 33.10
C ARG A 385 16.48 18.18 33.57
N GLU A 386 17.36 17.19 33.41
CA GLU A 386 18.72 17.19 33.94
C GLU A 386 19.76 17.61 32.89
N ILE A 387 19.44 17.48 31.60
CA ILE A 387 20.42 17.73 30.54
C ILE A 387 20.49 19.23 30.23
N ILE A 388 21.65 19.83 30.52
CA ILE A 388 21.98 21.22 30.18
C ILE A 388 22.29 21.30 28.68
N VAL A 389 21.26 21.41 27.83
CA VAL A 389 21.41 21.60 26.37
C VAL A 389 20.78 22.92 25.94
N SER A 390 21.29 23.49 24.84
CA SER A 390 20.64 24.63 24.18
C SER A 390 19.15 24.34 23.90
N LYS A 391 18.30 25.37 24.06
CA LYS A 391 16.85 25.28 23.77
C LYS A 391 16.57 24.81 22.34
N GLN A 392 17.45 25.13 21.38
CA GLN A 392 17.32 24.73 19.98
C GLN A 392 17.56 23.23 19.79
N THR A 393 18.62 22.68 20.39
CA THR A 393 18.89 21.22 20.34
C THR A 393 17.75 20.44 21.00
N LEU A 394 17.24 20.95 22.13
CA LEU A 394 16.12 20.34 22.83
C LEU A 394 14.85 20.28 21.96
N TYR A 395 14.56 21.36 21.24
CA TYR A 395 13.45 21.44 20.30
C TYR A 395 13.64 20.45 19.14
N ALA A 396 14.83 20.37 18.56
CA ALA A 396 15.17 19.43 17.50
C ALA A 396 15.00 17.97 17.95
N LEU A 397 15.49 17.63 19.14
CA LEU A 397 15.36 16.29 19.73
C LEU A 397 13.91 15.91 20.02
N ARG A 398 13.12 16.82 20.58
CA ARG A 398 11.67 16.61 20.79
C ARG A 398 10.95 16.37 19.47
N TRP A 399 11.29 17.16 18.45
CA TRP A 399 10.70 16.99 17.12
C TRP A 399 11.08 15.67 16.47
N LEU A 400 12.37 15.28 16.50
CA LEU A 400 12.83 13.98 16.02
C LEU A 400 12.13 12.82 16.74
N SER A 401 11.96 12.93 18.06
CA SER A 401 11.27 11.91 18.87
C SER A 401 9.78 11.79 18.49
N CYS A 402 9.13 12.90 18.17
CA CYS A 402 7.75 12.91 17.66
C CYS A 402 7.66 12.22 16.28
N LEU A 403 8.59 12.51 15.36
CA LEU A 403 8.66 11.84 14.05
C LEU A 403 8.94 10.33 14.20
N ALA A 404 9.81 9.96 15.13
CA ALA A 404 10.08 8.56 15.45
C ALA A 404 8.83 7.85 15.99
N LEU A 405 8.06 8.50 16.88
CA LEU A 405 6.80 7.97 17.39
C LEU A 405 5.75 7.79 16.28
N ALA A 406 5.67 8.73 15.34
CA ALA A 406 4.78 8.60 14.18
C ALA A 406 5.15 7.38 13.31
N GLY A 407 6.44 7.14 13.09
CA GLY A 407 6.85 5.94 12.36
C GLY A 407 6.69 4.65 13.16
N LEU A 408 6.83 4.67 14.49
CA LEU A 408 6.45 3.53 15.33
C LEU A 408 4.97 3.16 15.14
N PHE A 409 4.09 4.15 15.19
CA PHE A 409 2.68 3.93 14.91
C PHE A 409 2.46 3.35 13.50
N SER A 410 3.20 3.83 12.50
CA SER A 410 3.16 3.26 11.15
C SER A 410 3.63 1.80 11.08
N PHE A 411 4.56 1.36 11.92
CA PHE A 411 4.97 -0.05 11.99
C PHE A 411 3.88 -0.93 12.58
N VAL A 412 3.17 -0.45 13.60
CA VAL A 412 2.02 -1.16 14.17
C VAL A 412 0.93 -1.36 13.11
N LEU A 413 0.60 -0.30 12.36
CA LEU A 413 -0.38 -0.40 11.26
C LEU A 413 0.08 -1.35 10.14
N ALA A 414 1.37 -1.31 9.77
CA ALA A 414 1.94 -2.22 8.79
C ALA A 414 1.89 -3.68 9.25
N MET A 415 2.15 -3.95 10.53
CA MET A 415 2.03 -5.27 11.13
C MET A 415 0.57 -5.76 11.10
N ILE A 416 -0.40 -4.92 11.46
CA ILE A 416 -1.83 -5.30 11.38
C ILE A 416 -2.22 -5.64 9.94
N ALA A 417 -1.81 -4.82 8.97
CA ALA A 417 -2.05 -5.07 7.56
C ALA A 417 -1.41 -6.40 7.10
N ASN A 418 -0.19 -6.69 7.55
CA ASN A 418 0.46 -7.97 7.27
C ASN A 418 -0.26 -9.14 7.94
N PHE A 419 -0.73 -8.98 9.18
CA PHE A 419 -1.48 -10.02 9.88
C PHE A 419 -2.77 -10.40 9.14
N ILE A 420 -3.50 -9.42 8.58
CA ILE A 420 -4.66 -9.68 7.73
C ILE A 420 -4.28 -10.56 6.53
N ASN A 421 -3.17 -10.24 5.86
CA ASN A 421 -2.66 -11.03 4.74
C ASN A 421 -2.11 -12.41 5.15
N ALA A 422 -1.72 -12.62 6.42
CA ALA A 422 -1.23 -13.92 6.87
C ALA A 422 -2.34 -14.97 7.00
N ILE A 423 -3.56 -14.54 7.32
CA ILE A 423 -4.67 -15.42 7.69
C ILE A 423 -5.50 -15.78 6.44
N PRO A 424 -5.54 -17.05 6.01
CA PRO A 424 -6.26 -17.45 4.80
C PRO A 424 -7.75 -17.09 4.81
N SER A 425 -8.45 -17.20 5.95
CA SER A 425 -9.87 -16.85 6.06
C SER A 425 -10.16 -15.35 5.89
N LEU A 426 -9.16 -14.49 6.13
CA LEU A 426 -9.27 -13.07 5.86
C LEU A 426 -8.95 -12.74 4.40
N ARG A 427 -8.21 -13.61 3.69
CA ARG A 427 -7.82 -13.36 2.28
C ARG A 427 -8.98 -13.42 1.29
N GLY A 428 -10.01 -14.23 1.53
CA GLY A 428 -11.21 -14.21 0.70
C GLY A 428 -12.31 -13.29 1.23
N ASN A 429 -12.03 -12.50 2.27
CA ASN A 429 -12.97 -11.51 2.82
C ASN A 429 -12.66 -10.11 2.25
N PRO A 430 -13.56 -9.53 1.42
CA PRO A 430 -13.30 -8.25 0.79
C PRO A 430 -13.14 -7.09 1.77
N THR A 431 -13.87 -7.11 2.89
CA THR A 431 -13.79 -6.09 3.93
C THR A 431 -12.41 -6.09 4.58
N ALA A 432 -11.91 -7.27 4.96
CA ALA A 432 -10.59 -7.40 5.56
C ALA A 432 -9.51 -6.88 4.60
N TRP A 433 -9.62 -7.21 3.31
CA TRP A 433 -8.72 -6.73 2.27
C TRP A 433 -8.77 -5.23 2.02
N ALA A 434 -9.96 -4.64 1.98
CA ALA A 434 -10.09 -3.20 1.85
C ALA A 434 -9.47 -2.49 3.05
N VAL A 435 -9.72 -2.98 4.27
CA VAL A 435 -9.07 -2.48 5.50
C VAL A 435 -7.56 -2.61 5.39
N GLN A 436 -7.05 -3.74 4.91
CA GLN A 436 -5.61 -3.92 4.68
C GLN A 436 -5.05 -2.87 3.70
N TYR A 437 -5.68 -2.65 2.54
CA TYR A 437 -5.21 -1.63 1.60
C TYR A 437 -5.25 -0.23 2.18
N GLN A 438 -6.31 0.13 2.92
CA GLN A 438 -6.41 1.44 3.56
C GLN A 438 -5.39 1.61 4.70
N LEU A 439 -5.13 0.56 5.49
CA LEU A 439 -4.04 0.54 6.46
C LEU A 439 -2.68 0.71 5.78
N GLN A 440 -2.49 0.08 4.61
CA GLN A 440 -1.27 0.22 3.83
C GLN A 440 -1.05 1.65 3.34
N ASP A 441 -2.07 2.26 2.75
CA ASP A 441 -2.00 3.64 2.26
C ASP A 441 -1.84 4.62 3.43
N LEU A 442 -2.48 4.37 4.59
CA LEU A 442 -2.34 5.15 5.81
C LEU A 442 -0.91 5.10 6.37
N TRP A 443 -0.34 3.91 6.61
CA TRP A 443 0.98 3.82 7.23
C TRP A 443 2.07 4.38 6.32
N ARG A 444 1.96 4.19 5.00
CA ARG A 444 2.86 4.82 4.00
C ARG A 444 2.78 6.33 4.07
N THR A 445 1.56 6.88 4.11
CA THR A 445 1.32 8.33 4.23
C THR A 445 1.97 8.88 5.50
N ILE A 446 1.79 8.22 6.65
CA ILE A 446 2.40 8.64 7.92
C ILE A 446 3.92 8.69 7.82
N ARG A 447 4.56 7.65 7.23
CA ARG A 447 6.02 7.63 7.04
C ARG A 447 6.48 8.74 6.11
N VAL A 448 5.86 8.85 4.94
CA VAL A 448 6.20 9.87 3.94
C VAL A 448 6.09 11.28 4.55
N VAL A 449 4.97 11.59 5.20
CA VAL A 449 4.77 12.89 5.87
C VAL A 449 5.83 13.12 6.94
N ALA A 450 6.13 12.12 7.78
CA ALA A 450 7.16 12.25 8.81
C ALA A 450 8.54 12.54 8.20
N LEU A 451 8.91 11.85 7.11
CA LEU A 451 10.19 12.02 6.41
C LEU A 451 10.29 13.39 5.72
N LEU A 452 9.23 13.84 5.06
CA LEU A 452 9.20 15.14 4.39
C LEU A 452 9.30 16.33 5.37
N LEU A 453 8.92 16.13 6.63
CA LEU A 453 9.02 17.14 7.68
C LEU A 453 10.44 17.24 8.31
N ILE A 454 11.35 16.30 8.04
CA ILE A 454 12.72 16.28 8.59
C ILE A 454 13.53 17.52 8.22
N MET A 455 13.36 18.07 7.01
CA MET A 455 14.15 19.24 6.56
C MET A 455 14.01 20.49 7.43
N GLY A 456 13.00 20.54 8.30
CA GLY A 456 12.85 21.65 9.24
C GLY A 456 13.82 21.67 10.41
N ILE A 457 14.57 20.61 10.60
CA ILE A 457 15.34 20.41 11.82
C ILE A 457 16.76 20.93 11.58
N ARG A 458 17.04 22.15 12.04
CA ARG A 458 18.40 22.68 12.13
C ARG A 458 19.03 22.16 13.41
N ILE A 459 20.05 21.31 13.28
CA ILE A 459 20.89 20.93 14.42
C ILE A 459 21.95 22.04 14.55
N PRO A 460 22.06 22.70 15.71
CA PRO A 460 23.11 23.69 15.93
C PRO A 460 24.47 23.00 15.76
N ARG A 461 25.41 23.64 15.07
CA ARG A 461 26.76 23.09 14.90
C ARG A 461 27.39 22.94 16.29
N PRO A 462 28.13 21.84 16.55
CA PRO A 462 29.00 21.80 17.73
C PRO A 462 29.89 23.04 17.64
N MET A 463 29.89 23.86 18.70
CA MET A 463 30.79 25.01 18.76
C MET A 463 32.20 24.47 18.57
N SER A 464 32.93 24.95 17.57
CA SER A 464 34.33 24.55 17.39
C SER A 464 35.06 24.86 18.70
N HIS A 465 35.83 23.91 19.20
CA HIS A 465 36.57 24.03 20.46
C HIS A 465 37.40 25.33 20.54
N ASP A 466 37.80 25.88 19.39
CA ASP A 466 38.53 27.14 19.24
C ASP A 466 37.75 28.38 19.72
N GLN A 467 36.42 28.36 19.77
CA GLN A 467 35.62 29.50 20.28
C GLN A 467 35.42 29.46 21.81
N LEU A 468 35.75 28.36 22.47
CA LEU A 468 35.70 28.23 23.93
C LEU A 468 37.04 28.55 24.61
N GLY A 469 38.13 28.69 23.84
CA GLY A 469 39.49 28.93 24.35
C GLY A 469 40.02 30.36 24.21
N SER A 470 39.37 31.24 23.44
CA SER A 470 39.77 32.66 23.28
C SER A 470 38.99 33.58 24.22
N GLY A 471 38.77 33.13 25.46
CA GLY A 471 38.46 34.06 26.54
C GLY A 471 39.68 34.95 26.74
N ASP A 472 39.62 36.17 26.21
CA ASP A 472 40.54 37.24 26.57
C ASP A 472 40.53 37.40 28.10
N ASP A 473 41.51 36.80 28.76
CA ASP A 473 41.84 37.01 30.19
C ASP A 473 42.15 38.49 30.51
N ARG A 474 42.07 39.40 29.53
CA ARG A 474 42.34 40.83 29.69
C ARG A 474 41.13 41.69 30.07
N ALA A 475 39.90 41.18 30.04
CA ALA A 475 38.71 42.02 30.26
C ALA A 475 38.23 42.13 31.73
N TYR A 476 38.79 41.36 32.67
CA TYR A 476 38.37 41.40 34.09
C TYR A 476 39.34 42.11 35.05
N ALA A 477 40.42 42.73 34.58
CA ALA A 477 41.43 43.36 35.44
C ALA A 477 41.28 44.88 35.67
N SER A 478 40.29 45.59 35.12
CA SER A 478 40.19 47.05 35.32
C SER A 478 38.78 47.53 35.70
N LYS A 479 38.40 47.36 36.97
CA LYS A 479 37.50 48.29 37.70
C LYS A 479 37.46 47.95 39.20
N SER A 480 38.60 48.10 39.87
CA SER A 480 38.63 48.34 41.33
C SER A 480 39.49 49.57 41.61
N SER A 481 38.86 50.75 41.66
CA SER A 481 39.50 51.93 42.22
C SER A 481 38.44 52.97 42.62
N TYR A 482 38.30 53.14 43.94
CA TYR A 482 37.74 54.30 44.69
C TYR A 482 36.26 54.70 44.45
N GLY A 483 35.47 55.05 45.47
CA GLY A 483 35.81 55.54 46.79
C GLY A 483 34.68 55.37 47.82
N ARG A 484 35.15 55.40 49.06
CA ARG A 484 34.45 55.21 50.33
C ARG A 484 34.38 56.58 51.00
N THR A 485 33.19 57.09 51.32
CA THR A 485 32.97 58.04 52.43
C THR A 485 31.60 57.78 53.06
N HIS A 486 31.67 57.43 54.35
CA HIS A 486 30.62 57.29 55.39
C HIS A 486 29.77 58.59 55.59
N PRO A 487 28.84 58.73 56.59
CA PRO A 487 28.39 57.84 57.68
C PRO A 487 26.86 57.83 58.04
N TYR A 488 26.50 56.91 58.96
CA TYR A 488 25.46 56.94 60.02
C TYR A 488 24.01 57.42 59.76
N SER A 489 23.02 56.55 60.00
CA SER A 489 22.07 56.66 61.13
C SER A 489 21.02 55.53 61.16
N SER A 490 20.88 54.94 62.35
CA SER A 490 19.67 54.37 63.01
C SER A 490 18.32 54.56 62.28
N THR A 491 17.40 53.60 62.19
CA THR A 491 16.54 53.05 63.28
C THR A 491 15.67 51.86 62.77
N PRO A 492 14.87 51.15 63.60
CA PRO A 492 14.60 49.72 63.49
C PRO A 492 13.29 49.33 62.76
N TRP A 493 13.11 48.01 62.63
CA TRP A 493 11.88 47.24 62.34
C TRP A 493 10.57 47.91 62.79
N PRO A 494 9.45 47.59 62.10
CA PRO A 494 8.58 46.57 62.68
C PRO A 494 8.06 45.54 61.67
N ALA A 495 7.68 44.40 62.25
CA ALA A 495 6.93 43.31 61.66
C ALA A 495 5.54 43.72 61.17
N VAL A 496 5.07 43.06 60.11
CA VAL A 496 3.82 42.27 60.05
C VAL A 496 4.09 41.05 59.18
#